data_AF-A0A7S6W326-F1
#
_entry.id   AF-A0A7S6W326-F1
#
_cell.length_a   1.000
_cell.length_b   1.000
_cell.length_c   1.000
_cell.angle_alpha   90.00
_cell.angle_beta   90.00
_cell.angle_gamma   90.00
#
_symmetry.space_group_name_H-M   'P 1'
#
loop_
_entity.id
_entity.type
_entity.pdbx_description
1 polymer ?
#
loop_
_entity_poly.entity_id
_entity_poly.type
_entity_poly.pdbx_seq_one_letter_code
_entity_poly.pdbx_strand_id
1 'polypeptide(L)'
;MKNTFKLEPATFVIKSFEEVGKAIAYMHKHHANAFNDGKPLVVRINQKEDDRSKAQNRLYWMWMNQWAKHQGTDKDLEHLFFKKHMLARIYARDDVGQYRATFNAVKVLKDQGHPMYQQVANGLNELISTTDATVDQFTEYLNDIHAFCNKHGCWLQTPDDLMFAWS
;
A
#
# COMPACT_ATOMS: atom_id res chain seq x y z
N MET A 1 13.67 -29.75 6.19
CA MET A 1 12.91 -28.58 5.71
C MET A 1 12.30 -27.87 6.92
N LYS A 2 12.72 -26.65 7.25
CA LYS A 2 12.01 -25.84 8.25
C LYS A 2 10.76 -25.27 7.55
N ASN A 3 9.58 -25.80 7.87
CA ASN A 3 8.33 -25.18 7.48
C ASN A 3 8.21 -23.86 8.23
N THR A 4 8.63 -22.77 7.60
CA THR A 4 8.30 -21.41 8.06
C THR A 4 6.82 -21.18 7.80
N PHE A 5 5.98 -21.48 8.79
CA PHE A 5 4.58 -21.05 8.80
C PHE A 5 4.57 -19.53 8.98
N LYS A 6 4.30 -18.80 7.90
CA LYS A 6 4.06 -17.36 7.99
C LYS A 6 2.76 -17.17 8.76
N LEU A 7 2.83 -16.59 9.95
CA LEU A 7 1.65 -16.26 10.74
C LEU A 7 0.91 -15.13 10.03
N GLU A 8 -0.31 -15.40 9.56
CA GLU A 8 -1.16 -14.36 8.99
C GLU A 8 -1.58 -13.35 10.06
N PRO A 9 -1.66 -12.05 9.76
CA PRO A 9 -2.13 -11.05 10.69
C PRO A 9 -3.56 -11.38 11.17
N ALA A 10 -3.76 -11.45 12.49
CA ALA A 10 -5.06 -11.67 13.10
C ALA A 10 -5.53 -10.39 13.81
N THR A 11 -6.76 -9.98 13.53
CA THR A 11 -7.41 -8.83 14.17
C THR A 11 -8.53 -9.32 15.08
N PHE A 12 -8.48 -8.92 16.35
CA PHE A 12 -9.52 -9.19 17.33
C PHE A 12 -10.17 -7.87 17.73
N VAL A 13 -11.45 -7.68 17.40
CA VAL A 13 -12.22 -6.55 17.92
C VAL A 13 -12.68 -6.93 19.32
N ILE A 14 -12.39 -6.07 20.31
CA ILE A 14 -12.74 -6.33 21.71
C ILE A 14 -13.94 -5.46 22.08
N LYS A 15 -15.13 -6.07 22.10
CA LYS A 15 -16.41 -5.50 22.50
C LYS A 15 -16.92 -6.07 23.82
N SER A 16 -16.32 -7.17 24.29
CA SER A 16 -16.70 -7.84 25.54
C SER A 16 -15.51 -8.54 26.21
N PHE A 17 -15.70 -8.94 27.47
CA PHE A 17 -14.70 -9.70 28.23
C PHE A 17 -14.37 -11.07 27.60
N GLU A 18 -15.32 -11.70 26.90
CA GLU A 18 -15.08 -12.97 26.21
C GLU A 18 -14.05 -12.81 25.07
N GLU A 19 -14.12 -11.70 24.34
CA GLU A 19 -13.19 -11.40 23.25
C GLU A 19 -11.78 -11.08 23.75
N VAL A 20 -11.65 -10.52 24.96
CA VAL A 20 -10.36 -10.41 25.66
C VAL A 20 -9.76 -11.80 25.87
N GLY A 21 -10.56 -12.76 26.34
CA GLY A 21 -10.12 -14.15 26.51
C GLY A 21 -9.63 -14.79 25.21
N LYS A 22 -10.34 -14.56 24.09
CA LYS A 22 -9.94 -15.04 22.75
C LYS A 22 -8.61 -14.44 22.30
N ALA A 23 -8.41 -13.13 22.47
CA ALA A 23 -7.16 -12.47 22.12
C ALA A 23 -5.97 -13.00 22.96
N ILE A 24 -6.17 -13.16 24.28
CA ILE A 24 -5.17 -13.73 25.19
C ILE A 24 -4.81 -15.17 24.79
N ALA A 25 -5.81 -16.00 24.52
CA ALA A 25 -5.58 -17.39 24.10
C ALA A 25 -4.80 -17.47 22.78
N TYR A 26 -5.11 -16.59 21.81
CA TYR A 26 -4.38 -16.51 20.56
C TYR A 26 -2.92 -16.09 20.78
N MET A 27 -2.67 -15.04 21.55
CA MET A 27 -1.31 -14.60 21.89
C MET A 27 -0.52 -15.73 22.59
N HIS A 28 -1.12 -16.42 23.56
CA HIS A 28 -0.49 -17.55 24.23
C HIS A 28 -0.16 -18.70 23.27
N LYS A 29 -1.03 -19.01 22.30
CA LYS A 29 -0.77 -20.07 21.33
C LYS A 29 0.39 -19.74 20.38
N HIS A 30 0.52 -18.47 19.99
CA HIS A 30 1.43 -18.08 18.92
C HIS A 30 2.76 -17.46 19.39
N HIS A 31 2.86 -16.99 20.65
CA HIS A 31 4.12 -16.45 21.17
C HIS A 31 5.26 -17.49 21.20
N ALA A 32 4.94 -18.75 21.55
CA ALA A 32 5.92 -19.83 21.60
C ALA A 32 6.47 -20.17 20.20
N ASN A 33 5.60 -20.12 19.18
CA ASN A 33 6.01 -20.34 17.79
C ASN A 33 6.89 -19.20 17.27
N ALA A 34 6.51 -17.95 17.55
CA ALA A 34 7.31 -16.78 17.18
C ALA A 34 8.70 -16.81 17.84
N PHE A 35 8.76 -17.17 19.13
CA PHE A 35 10.00 -17.38 19.86
C PHE A 35 10.89 -18.45 19.22
N ASN A 36 10.32 -19.60 18.85
CA ASN A 36 11.04 -20.69 18.18
C ASN A 36 11.57 -20.30 16.79
N ASP A 37 10.86 -19.41 16.09
CA ASP A 37 11.27 -18.87 14.79
C ASP A 37 12.27 -17.70 14.90
N GLY A 38 12.63 -17.29 16.12
CA GLY A 38 13.57 -16.19 16.38
C GLY A 38 13.02 -14.81 15.98
N LYS A 39 11.70 -14.68 15.83
CA LYS A 39 11.04 -13.42 15.45
C LYS A 39 10.10 -12.97 16.58
N PRO A 40 10.06 -11.67 16.93
CA PRO A 40 9.14 -11.19 17.95
C PRO A 40 7.69 -11.31 17.49
N LEU A 41 6.80 -11.74 18.40
CA LEU A 41 5.35 -11.57 18.20
C LEU A 41 5.00 -10.10 18.47
N VAL A 42 4.58 -9.38 17.44
CA VAL A 42 4.18 -7.97 17.56
C VAL A 42 2.67 -7.89 17.81
N VAL A 43 2.28 -7.30 18.94
CA VAL A 43 0.87 -7.06 19.29
C VAL A 43 0.62 -5.55 19.27
N ARG A 44 -0.41 -5.12 18.54
CA ARG A 44 -0.87 -3.72 18.50
C ARG A 44 -2.29 -3.65 19.04
N ILE A 45 -2.51 -2.79 20.04
CA ILE A 45 -3.81 -2.57 20.66
C ILE A 45 -4.21 -1.13 20.36
N ASN A 46 -5.27 -0.95 19.58
CA ASN A 46 -5.82 0.37 19.26
C ASN A 46 -7.22 0.52 19.85
N GLN A 47 -7.57 1.76 20.22
CA GLN A 47 -8.91 2.11 20.71
C GLN A 47 -9.93 2.33 19.57
N LYS A 48 -9.47 2.34 18.31
CA LYS A 48 -10.29 2.47 17.11
C LYS A 48 -10.07 1.23 16.24
N GLU A 49 -11.09 0.81 15.49
CA GLU A 49 -10.89 -0.09 14.35
C GLU A 49 -10.02 0.65 13.32
N ASP A 50 -8.69 0.55 13.45
CA ASP A 50 -7.78 1.00 12.42
C ASP A 50 -7.79 -0.01 11.28
N ASP A 51 -8.60 0.30 10.29
CA ASP A 51 -8.54 -0.34 8.99
C ASP A 51 -7.20 0.00 8.33
N ARG A 52 -6.39 -1.03 8.05
CA ARG A 52 -5.08 -0.89 7.40
C ARG A 52 -5.17 -0.07 6.10
N SER A 53 -6.26 -0.22 5.35
CA SER A 53 -6.53 0.58 4.15
C SER A 53 -6.64 2.08 4.46
N LYS A 54 -7.29 2.45 5.57
CA LYS A 54 -7.39 3.85 6.01
C LYS A 54 -6.03 4.39 6.47
N ALA A 55 -5.27 3.60 7.23
CA ALA A 55 -3.93 4.00 7.68
C ALA A 55 -2.98 4.21 6.50
N GLN A 56 -3.01 3.30 5.52
CA GLN A 56 -2.30 3.41 4.25
C GLN A 56 -2.64 4.68 3.47
N ASN A 57 -3.92 5.01 3.33
CA ASN A 57 -4.34 6.23 2.64
C ASN A 57 -3.87 7.51 3.38
N ARG A 58 -3.91 7.53 4.71
CA ARG A 58 -3.37 8.66 5.50
C ARG A 58 -1.87 8.82 5.28
N LEU A 59 -1.13 7.72 5.36
CA LEU A 59 0.32 7.68 5.13
C LEU A 59 0.67 8.18 3.72
N TYR A 60 -0.05 7.68 2.71
CA TYR A 60 0.10 8.10 1.33
C TYR A 60 -0.03 9.61 1.15
N TRP A 61 -1.14 10.21 1.59
CA TRP A 61 -1.36 11.65 1.42
C TRP A 61 -0.38 12.50 2.20
N MET A 62 0.05 12.03 3.38
CA MET A 62 1.11 12.70 4.13
C MET A 62 2.43 12.70 3.34
N TRP A 63 2.81 11.59 2.72
CA TRP A 63 4.00 11.53 1.87
C TRP A 63 3.88 12.38 0.61
N MET A 64 2.69 12.45 -0.03
CA MET A 64 2.47 13.34 -1.17
C MET A 64 2.71 14.80 -0.79
N ASN A 65 2.26 15.23 0.39
CA ASN A 65 2.52 16.58 0.88
C ASN A 65 4.01 16.83 1.15
N GLN A 66 4.72 15.88 1.76
CA GLN A 66 6.16 16.01 2.00
C GLN A 66 6.95 16.11 0.70
N TRP A 67 6.62 15.27 -0.27
CA TRP A 67 7.27 15.24 -1.57
C TRP A 67 6.95 16.50 -2.40
N ALA A 68 5.69 16.92 -2.45
CA ALA A 68 5.29 18.14 -3.15
C ALA A 68 6.01 19.38 -2.59
N LYS A 69 6.14 19.47 -1.26
CA LYS A 69 6.93 20.53 -0.61
C LYS A 69 8.41 20.49 -1.00
N HIS A 70 8.98 19.29 -1.15
CA HIS A 70 10.38 19.12 -1.57
C HIS A 70 10.60 19.52 -3.04
N GLN A 71 9.66 19.19 -3.93
CA GLN A 71 9.72 19.54 -5.35
C GLN A 71 9.29 20.99 -5.65
N GLY A 72 8.56 21.64 -4.72
CA GLY A 72 7.93 22.93 -4.99
C GLY A 72 6.70 22.82 -5.89
N THR A 73 6.00 21.69 -5.81
CA THR A 73 4.83 21.33 -6.63
C THR A 73 3.57 21.18 -5.78
N ASP A 74 2.47 20.75 -6.40
CA ASP A 74 1.20 20.47 -5.73
C ASP A 74 1.00 18.96 -5.49
N LYS A 75 0.40 18.60 -4.35
CA LYS A 75 0.18 17.20 -3.95
C LYS A 75 -0.66 16.41 -4.97
N ASP A 76 -1.59 17.05 -5.67
CA ASP A 76 -2.49 16.39 -6.61
C ASP A 76 -1.78 16.14 -7.95
N LEU A 77 -0.81 17.00 -8.32
CA LEU A 77 0.11 16.75 -9.43
C LEU A 77 1.01 15.54 -9.14
N GLU A 78 1.58 15.49 -7.93
CA GLU A 78 2.42 14.35 -7.52
C GLU A 78 1.61 13.05 -7.41
N HIS A 79 0.37 13.15 -6.94
CA HIS A 79 -0.57 12.03 -6.95
C HIS A 79 -0.77 11.46 -8.37
N LEU A 80 -1.02 12.31 -9.37
CA LEU A 80 -1.14 11.89 -10.77
C LEU A 80 0.17 11.32 -11.32
N PHE A 81 1.31 11.90 -10.94
CA PHE A 81 2.63 11.42 -11.35
C PHE A 81 2.87 10.00 -10.85
N PHE A 82 2.73 9.73 -9.55
CA PHE A 82 2.98 8.41 -8.98
C PHE A 82 1.97 7.37 -9.45
N LYS A 83 0.70 7.75 -9.66
CA LYS A 83 -0.29 6.86 -10.27
C LYS A 83 0.15 6.37 -11.64
N LYS A 84 0.59 7.29 -12.51
CA LYS A 84 0.98 6.99 -13.89
C LYS A 84 2.21 6.09 -13.96
N HIS A 85 3.19 6.33 -13.08
CA HIS A 85 4.49 5.67 -13.17
C HIS A 85 4.61 4.38 -12.34
N MET A 86 3.84 4.26 -11.25
CA MET A 86 3.98 3.15 -10.30
C MET A 86 2.68 2.36 -10.14
N LEU A 87 1.56 3.02 -9.78
CA LEU A 87 0.30 2.30 -9.55
C LEU A 87 -0.22 1.61 -10.82
N ALA A 88 -0.13 2.30 -11.96
CA ALA A 88 -0.51 1.76 -13.26
C ALA A 88 0.27 0.49 -13.62
N ARG A 89 1.55 0.40 -13.22
CA ARG A 89 2.39 -0.80 -13.41
C ARG A 89 1.88 -1.98 -12.60
N ILE A 90 1.52 -1.75 -11.33
CA ILE A 90 0.96 -2.77 -10.44
C ILE A 90 -0.37 -3.28 -11.00
N TYR A 91 -1.26 -2.37 -11.42
CA TYR A 91 -2.58 -2.75 -11.94
C TYR A 91 -2.51 -3.50 -13.27
N ALA A 92 -1.57 -3.11 -14.14
CA ALA A 92 -1.34 -3.81 -15.40
C ALA A 92 -0.75 -5.22 -15.18
N ARG A 93 0.02 -5.44 -14.11
CA ARG A 93 0.58 -6.75 -13.77
C ARG A 93 -0.46 -7.68 -13.16
N ASP A 94 -1.30 -7.16 -12.27
CA ASP A 94 -2.21 -7.96 -11.45
C ASP A 94 -3.65 -8.01 -12.01
N ASP A 95 -3.88 -7.46 -13.20
CA ASP A 95 -5.19 -7.39 -13.84
C ASP A 95 -6.29 -6.80 -12.92
N VAL A 96 -5.97 -5.69 -12.23
CA VAL A 96 -6.88 -5.06 -11.27
C VAL A 96 -8.07 -4.41 -11.96
N GLY A 97 -9.27 -4.66 -11.42
CA GLY A 97 -10.51 -4.01 -11.84
C GLY A 97 -10.88 -4.28 -13.30
N GLN A 98 -11.52 -3.31 -13.94
CA GLN A 98 -11.94 -3.38 -15.34
C GLN A 98 -10.90 -2.75 -16.30
N TYR A 99 -9.70 -2.44 -15.81
CA TYR A 99 -8.72 -1.64 -16.55
C TYR A 99 -7.93 -2.43 -17.59
N ARG A 100 -7.95 -3.76 -17.54
CA ARG A 100 -7.16 -4.64 -18.42
C ARG A 100 -7.30 -4.31 -19.90
N ALA A 101 -8.54 -4.13 -20.38
CA ALA A 101 -8.80 -3.77 -21.77
C ALA A 101 -8.17 -2.42 -22.14
N THR A 102 -8.28 -1.43 -21.25
CA THR A 102 -7.72 -0.10 -21.43
C THR A 102 -6.18 -0.12 -21.39
N PHE A 103 -5.56 -0.90 -20.50
CA PHE A 103 -4.11 -1.10 -20.47
C PHE A 103 -3.59 -1.72 -21.78
N ASN A 104 -4.29 -2.73 -22.29
CA ASN A 104 -3.95 -3.35 -23.58
C ASN A 104 -4.06 -2.34 -24.73
N ALA A 105 -5.13 -1.53 -24.76
CA ALA A 105 -5.30 -0.49 -25.75
C ALA A 105 -4.16 0.56 -25.69
N VAL A 106 -3.82 1.03 -24.49
CA VAL A 106 -2.70 1.97 -24.28
C VAL A 106 -1.37 1.37 -24.75
N LYS A 107 -1.13 0.09 -24.48
CA LYS A 107 0.08 -0.61 -24.95
C LYS A 107 0.15 -0.69 -26.46
N VAL A 108 -0.94 -1.09 -27.13
CA VAL A 108 -1.01 -1.15 -28.60
C VAL A 108 -0.77 0.22 -29.22
N LEU A 109 -1.40 1.28 -28.69
CA LEU A 109 -1.20 2.65 -29.17
C LEU A 109 0.25 3.12 -28.99
N LYS A 110 0.90 2.72 -27.90
CA LYS A 110 2.32 3.02 -27.65
C LYS A 110 3.21 2.34 -28.68
N ASP A 111 3.00 1.05 -28.90
CA ASP A 111 3.79 0.23 -29.82
C ASP A 111 3.64 0.69 -31.28
N GLN A 112 2.47 1.24 -31.63
CA GLN A 112 2.19 1.83 -32.94
C GLN A 112 2.67 3.28 -33.09
N GLY A 113 3.20 3.90 -32.03
CA GLY A 113 3.57 5.33 -32.04
C GLY A 113 2.38 6.25 -32.33
N HIS A 114 1.16 5.84 -31.95
CA HIS A 114 -0.05 6.52 -32.35
C HIS A 114 -0.17 7.92 -31.70
N PRO A 115 -0.55 8.98 -32.43
CA PRO A 115 -0.63 10.35 -31.89
C PRO A 115 -1.51 10.49 -30.65
N MET A 116 -2.57 9.68 -30.56
CA MET A 116 -3.51 9.69 -29.42
C MET A 116 -3.00 8.93 -28.18
N TYR A 117 -1.83 8.28 -28.24
CA TYR A 117 -1.29 7.52 -27.10
C TYR A 117 -1.28 8.33 -25.80
N GLN A 118 -0.79 9.57 -25.84
CA GLN A 118 -0.71 10.42 -24.66
C GLN A 118 -2.09 10.76 -24.09
N GLN A 119 -3.07 11.03 -24.96
CA GLN A 119 -4.42 11.36 -24.54
C GLN A 119 -5.09 10.16 -23.84
N VAL A 120 -4.97 8.96 -24.42
CA VAL A 120 -5.55 7.75 -23.83
C VAL A 120 -4.83 7.35 -22.54
N ALA A 121 -3.50 7.47 -22.50
CA ALA A 121 -2.73 7.18 -21.29
C ALA A 121 -3.05 8.16 -20.14
N ASN A 122 -3.26 9.44 -20.44
CA ASN A 122 -3.67 10.43 -19.44
C ASN A 122 -5.09 10.16 -18.94
N GLY A 123 -6.05 9.85 -19.83
CA GLY A 123 -7.40 9.46 -19.43
C GLY A 123 -7.42 8.22 -18.54
N LEU A 124 -6.60 7.21 -18.86
CA LEU A 124 -6.44 6.03 -17.98
C LEU A 124 -5.89 6.42 -16.61
N ASN A 125 -4.90 7.31 -16.56
CA ASN A 125 -4.32 7.76 -15.29
C ASN A 125 -5.33 8.48 -14.39
N GLU A 126 -6.24 9.25 -14.97
CA GLU A 126 -7.33 9.88 -14.23
C GLU A 126 -8.32 8.84 -13.68
N LEU A 127 -8.60 7.78 -14.44
CA LEU A 127 -9.56 6.73 -14.08
C LEU A 127 -9.07 5.71 -13.03
N ILE A 128 -7.78 5.43 -13.00
CA ILE A 128 -7.22 4.49 -12.02
C ILE A 128 -7.48 5.04 -10.61
N SER A 129 -8.11 4.29 -9.70
CA SER A 129 -8.28 4.74 -8.32
C SER A 129 -7.36 3.98 -7.38
N THR A 130 -6.79 4.66 -6.37
CA THR A 130 -6.09 4.01 -5.26
C THR A 130 -7.01 3.16 -4.39
N THR A 131 -8.33 3.40 -4.43
CA THR A 131 -9.33 2.64 -3.68
C THR A 131 -9.53 1.23 -4.20
N ASP A 132 -9.16 0.96 -5.45
CA ASP A 132 -9.30 -0.35 -6.07
C ASP A 132 -8.10 -1.27 -5.77
N ALA A 133 -7.06 -0.72 -5.14
CA ALA A 133 -5.88 -1.48 -4.73
C ALA A 133 -6.24 -2.32 -3.51
N THR A 134 -5.80 -3.58 -3.52
CA THR A 134 -5.73 -4.37 -2.31
C THR A 134 -4.69 -3.78 -1.35
N VAL A 135 -4.77 -4.15 -0.07
CA VAL A 135 -3.80 -3.74 0.96
C VAL A 135 -2.36 -4.09 0.57
N ASP A 136 -2.13 -5.25 -0.04
CA ASP A 136 -0.80 -5.70 -0.45
C ASP A 136 -0.26 -4.91 -1.64
N GLN A 137 -1.11 -4.66 -2.65
CA GLN A 137 -0.76 -3.82 -3.79
C GLN A 137 -0.47 -2.38 -3.39
N PHE A 138 -1.25 -1.84 -2.44
CA PHE A 138 -1.01 -0.51 -1.92
C PHE A 138 0.25 -0.45 -1.05
N THR A 139 0.59 -1.54 -0.36
CA THR A 139 1.88 -1.68 0.35
C THR A 139 3.06 -1.66 -0.64
N GLU A 140 2.99 -2.39 -1.76
CA GLU A 140 4.01 -2.32 -2.82
C GLU A 140 4.13 -0.88 -3.35
N TYR A 141 2.99 -0.24 -3.62
CA TYR A 141 2.96 1.13 -4.12
C TYR A 141 3.62 2.13 -3.16
N LEU A 142 3.34 2.04 -1.86
CA LEU A 142 3.99 2.86 -0.84
C LEU A 142 5.51 2.60 -0.80
N ASN A 143 5.94 1.34 -0.85
CA ASN A 143 7.37 0.99 -0.88
C ASN A 143 8.08 1.56 -2.11
N ASP A 144 7.47 1.48 -3.30
CA ASP A 144 8.00 2.06 -4.54
C ASP A 144 8.16 3.58 -4.43
N ILE A 145 7.14 4.28 -3.89
CA ILE A 145 7.19 5.73 -3.66
C ILE A 145 8.32 6.07 -2.68
N HIS A 146 8.42 5.34 -1.57
CA HIS A 146 9.44 5.60 -0.56
C HIS A 146 10.86 5.43 -1.13
N ALA A 147 11.08 4.35 -1.89
CA ALA A 147 12.36 4.12 -2.55
C ALA A 147 12.70 5.22 -3.57
N PHE A 148 11.71 5.67 -4.34
CA PHE A 148 11.88 6.76 -5.31
C PHE A 148 12.22 8.07 -4.62
N CYS A 149 11.42 8.52 -3.65
CA CYS A 149 11.66 9.77 -2.95
C CYS A 149 13.05 9.77 -2.28
N ASN A 150 13.42 8.65 -1.64
CA ASN A 150 14.74 8.52 -1.03
C ASN A 150 15.87 8.63 -2.07
N LYS A 151 15.72 7.98 -3.24
CA LYS A 151 16.69 8.09 -4.35
C LYS A 151 16.83 9.52 -4.87
N HIS A 152 15.76 10.30 -4.78
CA HIS A 152 15.72 11.70 -5.18
C HIS A 152 16.04 12.69 -4.03
N GLY A 153 16.58 12.20 -2.90
CA GLY A 153 17.05 13.05 -1.80
C GLY A 153 15.96 13.53 -0.84
N CYS A 154 14.75 12.95 -0.90
CA CYS A 154 13.66 13.21 0.01
C CYS A 154 13.41 12.02 0.92
N TRP A 155 13.84 12.13 2.19
CA TRP A 155 13.49 11.15 3.21
C TRP A 155 12.07 11.40 3.71
N LEU A 156 11.17 10.46 3.42
CA LEU A 156 9.77 10.56 3.83
C LEU A 156 9.62 10.17 5.29
N GLN A 157 9.22 11.13 6.12
CA GLN A 157 8.94 10.90 7.53
C GLN A 157 7.68 10.07 7.69
N THR A 158 7.74 9.06 8.55
CA THR A 158 6.61 8.17 8.86
C THR A 158 6.39 8.16 10.37
N PRO A 159 5.22 8.62 10.86
CA PRO A 159 4.84 8.51 12.26
C PRO A 159 4.80 7.06 12.74
N ASP A 160 5.18 6.81 13.99
CA ASP A 160 5.23 5.47 14.58
C ASP A 160 3.88 4.72 14.51
N ASP A 161 2.78 5.46 14.64
CA ASP A 161 1.42 4.93 14.53
C ASP A 161 1.05 4.53 13.09
N LEU A 162 1.80 4.96 12.08
CA LEU A 162 1.60 4.60 10.67
C LEU A 162 2.68 3.66 10.12
N MET A 163 3.72 3.35 10.89
CA MET A 163 4.81 2.46 10.47
C MET A 163 4.33 1.07 10.03
N PHE A 164 3.22 0.60 10.58
CA PHE A 164 2.64 -0.71 10.20
C PHE A 164 1.91 -0.72 8.86
N ALA A 165 1.58 0.45 8.32
CA ALA A 165 0.74 0.58 7.14
C ALA A 165 1.48 0.21 5.85
N TRP A 166 2.82 0.30 5.85
CA TRP A 166 3.67 0.00 4.70
C TRP A 166 4.68 -1.13 4.96
N SER A 167 4.51 -1.84 6.09
CA SER A 167 5.31 -3.00 6.54
C SER A 167 4.66 -4.34 6.19
#